data_AF-A0A5P1ET99-F1
#
_entry.id   AF-A0A5P1ET99-F1
#
_cell.length_a   1.000
_cell.length_b   1.000
_cell.length_c   1.000
_cell.angle_alpha   90.00
_cell.angle_beta   90.00
_cell.angle_gamma   90.00
#
_symmetry.space_group_name_H-M   'P 1'
#
loop_
_entity.id
_entity.type
_entity.pdbx_description
1 polymer ?
#
loop_
_entity_poly.entity_id
_entity_poly.type
_entity_poly.pdbx_seq_one_letter_code
_entity_poly.pdbx_strand_id
1 'polypeptide(L)'
;MELLKQKNPKAFEYLNKLDKSTWTRSHFPIDIKCDLLCNNISEAFNKYILEARDEPIISMMEMIRKLTQRRFVHKKMLASDWKGDICPRIVTKLEELDKISRGGYVAYWNEDTRYEVTDGLGYLTLDTAKKTCDCRV
;
A
#
# COMPACT_ATOMS: atom_id res chain seq x y z
N MET A 1 2.90 -15.54 -17.66
CA MET A 1 2.68 -16.95 -17.23
C MET A 1 3.64 -17.94 -17.87
N GLU A 2 4.14 -17.68 -19.09
CA GLU A 2 5.12 -18.54 -19.76
C GLU A 2 6.44 -18.68 -19.00
N LEU A 3 6.95 -17.59 -18.42
CA LEU A 3 8.13 -17.63 -17.55
C LEU A 3 7.95 -18.56 -16.33
N LEU A 4 6.75 -18.61 -15.75
CA LEU A 4 6.44 -19.51 -14.64
C LEU A 4 6.38 -20.96 -15.12
N LYS A 5 5.78 -21.20 -16.29
CA LYS A 5 5.72 -22.53 -16.91
C LYS A 5 7.12 -23.07 -17.19
N GLN A 6 8.03 -22.24 -17.67
CA GLN A 6 9.43 -22.62 -17.92
C GLN A 6 10.18 -22.94 -16.62
N LYS A 7 10.00 -22.14 -15.56
CA LYS A 7 10.68 -22.36 -14.27
C LYS A 7 10.12 -23.52 -13.47
N ASN A 8 8.80 -23.67 -13.43
CA ASN A 8 8.12 -24.71 -12.66
C ASN A 8 6.77 -25.10 -13.31
N PRO A 9 6.77 -26.13 -14.17
CA PRO A 9 5.57 -26.61 -14.85
C PRO A 9 4.45 -27.04 -13.88
N LYS A 10 4.80 -27.67 -12.75
CA LYS A 10 3.83 -28.14 -11.75
C LYS A 10 3.11 -26.98 -11.06
N ALA A 11 3.86 -25.94 -10.68
CA ALA A 11 3.28 -24.73 -10.08
C ALA A 11 2.36 -24.01 -11.09
N PHE A 12 2.76 -23.96 -12.36
CA PHE A 12 1.94 -23.40 -13.43
C PHE A 12 0.61 -24.16 -13.60
N GLU A 13 0.64 -25.48 -13.65
CA GLU A 13 -0.57 -26.30 -13.75
C GLU A 13 -1.48 -26.13 -12.55
N TYR A 14 -0.91 -26.09 -11.34
CA TYR A 14 -1.68 -25.86 -10.11
C TYR A 14 -2.38 -24.49 -10.12
N LEU A 15 -1.65 -23.42 -10.41
CA LEU A 15 -2.20 -22.06 -10.41
C LEU A 15 -3.23 -21.84 -11.53
N ASN A 16 -3.07 -22.51 -12.68
CA ASN A 16 -4.07 -22.44 -13.75
C ASN A 16 -5.38 -23.13 -13.41
N LYS A 17 -5.41 -24.06 -12.44
CA LYS A 17 -6.65 -24.67 -11.96
C LYS A 17 -7.42 -23.74 -11.02
N LEU A 18 -6.74 -22.78 -10.41
CA LEU A 18 -7.35 -21.81 -9.51
C LEU A 18 -7.88 -20.61 -10.32
N ASP A 19 -8.98 -20.02 -9.86
CA ASP A 19 -9.43 -18.76 -10.41
C ASP A 19 -8.36 -17.68 -10.24
N LYS A 20 -8.00 -17.02 -11.34
CA LYS A 20 -6.95 -15.99 -11.39
C LYS A 20 -7.24 -14.85 -10.43
N SER A 21 -8.52 -14.54 -10.19
CA SER A 21 -8.94 -13.52 -9.22
C SER A 21 -8.46 -13.81 -7.79
N THR A 22 -8.10 -15.05 -7.45
CA THR A 22 -7.72 -15.46 -6.10
C THR A 22 -6.22 -15.34 -5.81
N TRP A 23 -5.38 -15.34 -6.85
CA TRP A 23 -3.93 -15.47 -6.68
C TRP A 23 -3.11 -14.50 -7.53
N THR A 24 -3.69 -13.85 -8.54
CA THR A 24 -2.99 -12.84 -9.34
C THR A 24 -3.65 -11.47 -9.27
N ARG A 25 -2.84 -10.49 -8.84
CA ARG A 25 -3.25 -9.11 -8.60
C ARG A 25 -3.85 -8.43 -9.85
N SER A 26 -3.43 -8.82 -11.05
CA SER A 26 -3.95 -8.27 -12.30
C SER A 26 -5.40 -8.66 -12.59
N HIS A 27 -5.94 -9.64 -11.88
CA HIS A 27 -7.32 -10.13 -12.03
C HIS A 27 -8.14 -9.88 -10.76
N PHE A 28 -7.64 -9.09 -9.81
CA PHE A 28 -8.41 -8.69 -8.63
C PHE A 28 -9.52 -7.71 -9.03
N PRO A 29 -10.68 -7.73 -8.35
CA PRO A 29 -11.75 -6.76 -8.59
C PRO A 29 -11.26 -5.32 -8.43
N ILE A 30 -11.65 -4.44 -9.35
CA ILE A 30 -11.15 -3.05 -9.44
C ILE A 30 -11.69 -2.18 -8.29
N ASP A 31 -12.85 -2.55 -7.77
CA ASP A 31 -13.51 -2.00 -6.60
C ASP A 31 -12.75 -2.30 -5.29
N ILE A 32 -11.99 -3.40 -5.23
CA ILE A 32 -11.22 -3.81 -4.04
C ILE A 32 -9.73 -3.51 -4.26
N LYS A 33 -9.33 -2.27 -3.93
CA LYS A 33 -7.92 -1.83 -3.96
C LYS A 33 -7.22 -2.13 -2.63
N CYS A 34 -7.12 -3.40 -2.25
CA CYS A 34 -6.40 -3.81 -1.06
C CYS A 34 -4.97 -4.25 -1.41
N ASP A 35 -3.97 -3.65 -0.75
CA ASP A 35 -2.56 -4.06 -0.87
C ASP A 35 -2.23 -5.33 -0.08
N LEU A 36 -3.15 -5.80 0.78
CA LEU A 36 -2.90 -6.94 1.67
C LEU A 36 -3.25 -8.25 0.96
N LEU A 37 -2.23 -9.06 0.70
CA LEU A 37 -2.40 -10.45 0.31
C LEU A 37 -2.62 -11.30 1.56
N CYS A 38 -3.50 -12.31 1.50
CA CYS A 38 -3.85 -13.17 2.65
C CYS A 38 -2.61 -13.76 3.34
N ASN A 39 -1.60 -14.15 2.56
CA ASN A 39 -0.35 -14.71 3.11
C ASN A 39 0.39 -13.71 4.02
N ASN A 40 0.37 -12.41 3.70
CA ASN A 40 1.05 -11.38 4.49
C ASN A 40 0.45 -11.27 5.91
N ILE A 41 -0.85 -11.51 6.07
CA ILE A 41 -1.52 -11.46 7.38
C ILE A 41 -1.12 -12.69 8.21
N SER A 42 -1.16 -13.88 7.61
CA SER A 42 -0.75 -15.12 8.27
C SER A 42 0.73 -15.10 8.66
N GLU A 43 1.61 -14.66 7.77
CA GLU A 43 3.05 -14.50 8.05
C GLU A 43 3.30 -13.49 9.18
N ALA A 44 2.64 -12.34 9.13
CA ALA A 44 2.77 -11.32 10.17
C ALA A 44 2.27 -11.84 11.54
N PHE A 45 1.16 -12.58 11.56
CA PHE A 45 0.65 -13.18 12.78
C PHE A 45 1.56 -14.30 13.30
N ASN A 46 2.06 -15.17 12.43
CA ASN A 46 3.00 -16.23 12.80
C ASN A 46 4.30 -15.66 13.38
N LYS A 47 4.81 -14.57 12.81
CA LYS A 47 5.97 -13.85 13.36
C LYS A 47 5.66 -13.20 14.71
N TYR A 48 4.47 -12.61 14.86
CA TYR A 48 4.01 -12.02 16.13
C TYR A 48 3.84 -13.06 17.23
N ILE A 49 3.44 -14.25 16.80
CA ILE A 49 3.36 -15.55 17.43
C ILE A 49 4.57 -16.12 18.15
N LEU A 50 5.75 -15.79 17.60
CA LEU A 50 6.81 -16.78 17.45
C LEU A 50 7.29 -17.31 18.81
N GLU A 51 7.60 -16.39 19.73
CA GLU A 51 8.05 -16.71 21.09
C GLU A 51 7.00 -17.49 21.88
N ALA A 52 5.71 -17.20 21.71
CA ALA A 52 4.65 -17.89 22.44
C ALA A 52 4.50 -19.35 22.01
N ARG A 53 4.94 -19.72 20.79
CA ARG A 53 4.79 -21.08 20.26
C ARG A 53 5.75 -22.10 20.87
N ASP A 54 6.83 -21.63 21.49
CA ASP A 54 7.82 -22.49 22.14
C ASP A 54 7.43 -22.84 23.59
N GLU A 55 6.29 -22.33 24.05
CA GLU A 55 5.79 -22.50 25.42
C GLU A 55 4.79 -23.67 25.55
N PRO A 56 4.64 -24.27 26.74
CA PRO A 56 3.57 -25.22 27.02
C PRO A 56 2.18 -24.62 26.73
N ILE A 57 1.21 -25.47 26.38
CA ILE A 57 -0.09 -25.03 25.85
C ILE A 57 -0.79 -23.93 26.67
N ILE A 58 -0.75 -24.01 28.00
CA ILE A 58 -1.37 -23.02 28.89
C ILE A 58 -0.60 -21.69 28.82
N SER A 59 0.73 -21.74 28.91
CA SER A 59 1.61 -20.57 28.82
C SER A 59 1.52 -19.89 27.45
N MET A 60 1.52 -20.67 26.36
CA MET A 60 1.31 -20.19 24.99
C MET A 60 0.01 -19.40 24.86
N MET A 61 -1.12 -19.97 25.31
CA MET A 61 -2.42 -19.31 25.25
C MET A 61 -2.43 -17.99 26.04
N GLU A 62 -1.84 -18.00 27.24
CA GLU A 62 -1.76 -16.79 28.06
C GLU A 62 -0.88 -15.70 27.45
N MET A 63 0.22 -16.08 26.80
CA MET A 63 1.06 -15.14 26.07
C MET A 63 0.34 -14.54 24.86
N ILE A 64 -0.31 -15.36 24.04
CA ILE A 64 -1.08 -14.89 22.88
C ILE A 64 -2.19 -13.92 23.32
N ARG A 65 -2.90 -14.25 24.41
CA ARG A 65 -3.93 -13.38 24.99
C ARG A 65 -3.34 -12.03 25.41
N LYS A 66 -2.26 -12.01 26.17
CA LYS A 66 -1.58 -10.77 26.62
C LYS A 66 -1.07 -9.94 25.45
N LEU A 67 -0.45 -10.57 24.45
CA LEU A 67 0.01 -9.92 23.22
C LEU A 67 -1.16 -9.23 22.51
N THR A 68 -2.24 -9.98 22.25
CA THR A 68 -3.43 -9.47 21.56
C THR A 68 -4.08 -8.30 22.32
N GLN A 69 -4.22 -8.42 23.65
CA GLN A 69 -4.75 -7.34 24.49
C GLN A 69 -3.88 -6.08 24.42
N ARG A 70 -2.56 -6.20 24.57
CA ARG A 70 -1.63 -5.05 24.47
C ARG A 70 -1.74 -4.37 23.11
N ARG A 71 -1.79 -5.17 22.04
CA ARG A 71 -1.96 -4.65 20.67
C ARG A 71 -3.27 -3.90 20.51
N PHE A 72 -4.38 -4.46 21.03
CA PHE A 72 -5.68 -3.82 20.96
C PHE A 72 -5.71 -2.48 21.69
N VAL A 73 -5.22 -2.43 22.94
CA VAL A 73 -5.14 -1.19 23.73
C VAL A 73 -4.28 -0.15 23.01
N HIS A 74 -3.11 -0.53 22.50
CA HIS A 74 -2.26 0.37 21.73
C HIS A 74 -2.96 0.92 20.48
N LYS A 75 -3.66 0.07 19.72
CA LYS A 75 -4.42 0.50 18.53
C LYS A 75 -5.59 1.41 18.90
N LYS A 76 -6.27 1.16 20.03
CA LYS A 76 -7.34 2.02 20.54
C LYS A 76 -6.82 3.41 20.89
N MET A 77 -5.65 3.51 21.55
CA MET A 77 -5.03 4.81 21.84
C MET A 77 -4.65 5.57 20.58
N LEU A 78 -4.04 4.90 19.59
CA LEU A 78 -3.74 5.54 18.30
C LEU A 78 -5.02 6.01 17.58
N ALA A 79 -6.12 5.27 17.72
CA ALA A 79 -7.41 5.64 17.14
C ALA A 79 -8.09 6.79 17.88
N SER A 80 -7.88 6.97 19.19
CA SER A 80 -8.45 8.11 19.91
C SER A 80 -7.81 9.45 19.51
N ASP A 81 -6.55 9.43 19.11
CA ASP A 81 -5.83 10.62 18.62
C ASP A 81 -6.04 10.87 17.12
N TRP A 82 -6.70 9.95 16.42
CA TRP A 82 -6.94 10.02 14.99
C TRP A 82 -7.96 11.11 14.67
N LYS A 83 -7.53 12.12 13.91
CA LYS A 83 -8.38 13.17 13.35
C LYS A 83 -8.69 12.89 11.88
N GLY A 84 -9.98 12.90 11.51
CA GLY A 84 -10.46 12.72 10.14
C GLY A 84 -10.87 11.29 9.79
N ASP A 85 -11.33 11.10 8.55
CA ASP A 85 -11.99 9.86 8.12
C ASP A 85 -11.03 8.77 7.62
N ILE A 86 -9.79 9.15 7.27
CA ILE A 86 -8.80 8.26 6.66
C ILE A 86 -7.65 8.00 7.63
N CYS A 87 -7.26 6.72 7.75
CA CYS A 87 -6.21 6.28 8.68
C CYS A 87 -4.90 7.04 8.39
N PRO A 88 -4.23 7.61 9.42
CA PRO A 88 -3.01 8.39 9.21
C PRO A 88 -1.94 7.63 8.43
N ARG A 89 -1.82 6.31 8.66
CA ARG A 89 -0.87 5.46 7.92
C ARG A 89 -1.16 5.43 6.41
N ILE A 90 -2.43 5.46 6.03
CA ILE A 90 -2.83 5.50 4.62
C ILE A 90 -2.60 6.89 4.04
N VAL A 91 -2.89 7.95 4.79
CA VAL A 91 -2.58 9.33 4.39
C VAL A 91 -1.09 9.49 4.11
N THR A 92 -0.22 9.08 5.04
CA THR A 92 1.24 9.14 4.85
C THR A 92 1.69 8.38 3.59
N LYS A 93 1.12 7.18 3.36
CA LYS A 93 1.44 6.41 2.15
C LYS A 93 0.98 7.10 0.87
N LEU A 94 -0.19 7.75 0.88
CA LEU A 94 -0.67 8.53 -0.26
C LEU A 94 0.22 9.73 -0.53
N GLU A 95 0.65 10.45 0.51
CA GLU A 95 1.58 11.57 0.39
C GLU A 95 2.95 11.14 -0.18
N GLU A 96 3.47 9.97 0.23
CA GLU A 96 4.68 9.39 -0.35
C GLU A 96 4.51 9.05 -1.83
N LEU A 97 3.39 8.41 -2.19
CA LEU A 97 3.09 8.07 -3.58
C LEU A 97 2.90 9.32 -4.45
N ASP A 98 2.24 10.35 -3.92
CA ASP A 98 2.07 11.64 -4.59
C ASP A 98 3.44 12.27 -4.90
N LYS A 99 4.33 12.34 -3.90
CA LYS A 99 5.72 12.84 -4.07
C LYS A 99 6.50 12.07 -5.14
N ILE A 100 6.41 10.73 -5.14
CA ILE A 100 7.08 9.90 -6.15
C ILE A 100 6.48 10.15 -7.53
N SER A 101 5.15 10.23 -7.63
CA SER A 101 4.46 10.42 -8.91
C SER A 101 4.78 11.76 -9.57
N ARG A 102 5.04 12.80 -8.77
CA ARG A 102 5.49 14.10 -9.24
C ARG A 102 6.89 14.08 -9.86
N GLY A 103 7.71 13.05 -9.64
CA GLY A 103 9.04 12.94 -10.25
C GLY A 103 10.00 14.08 -9.90
N GLY A 104 9.81 14.74 -8.76
CA GLY A 104 10.60 15.91 -8.35
C GLY A 104 10.03 17.27 -8.79
N TYR A 105 8.94 17.29 -9.56
CA TYR A 105 8.29 18.54 -9.97
C TYR A 105 7.37 19.10 -8.88
N VAL A 106 7.46 20.40 -8.63
CA VAL A 106 6.59 21.16 -7.74
C VAL A 106 5.83 22.18 -8.57
N ALA A 107 4.51 22.25 -8.37
CA ALA A 107 3.63 23.19 -9.05
C ALA A 107 3.18 24.29 -8.09
N TYR A 108 3.43 25.54 -8.45
CA TYR A 108 2.96 26.75 -7.77
C TYR A 108 1.82 27.35 -8.57
N TRP A 109 0.70 27.64 -7.92
CA TRP A 109 -0.42 28.30 -8.58
C TRP A 109 -0.06 29.75 -8.91
N ASN A 110 -0.25 30.14 -10.17
CA ASN A 110 0.11 31.44 -10.73
C ASN A 110 -1.11 32.09 -11.39
N GLU A 111 -2.15 32.32 -10.57
CA GLU A 111 -3.43 32.93 -10.94
C GLU A 111 -4.31 32.08 -11.90
N ASP A 112 -5.62 32.18 -11.73
CA ASP A 112 -6.65 31.48 -12.52
C ASP A 112 -6.34 29.98 -12.72
N THR A 113 -5.97 29.61 -13.94
CA THR A 113 -5.76 28.24 -14.40
C THR A 113 -4.28 27.96 -14.69
N ARG A 114 -3.39 28.90 -14.36
CA ARG A 114 -1.96 28.81 -14.63
C ARG A 114 -1.18 28.32 -13.41
N TYR A 115 -0.19 27.50 -13.69
CA TYR A 115 0.72 26.94 -12.71
C TYR A 115 2.14 27.08 -13.23
N GLU A 116 3.04 27.52 -12.36
CA GLU A 116 4.47 27.41 -12.57
C GLU A 116 4.94 26.06 -12.03
N VAL A 117 5.52 25.22 -12.90
CA VAL A 117 6.01 23.89 -12.54
C VAL A 117 7.53 23.89 -12.64
N THR A 118 8.21 23.49 -11.57
CA THR A 118 9.68 23.50 -11.47
C THR A 118 10.21 22.20 -10.88
N ASP A 119 11.39 21.78 -11.34
CA ASP A 119 12.19 20.69 -10.75
C ASP A 119 13.39 21.22 -9.93
N GLY A 120 13.47 22.53 -9.72
CA GLY A 120 14.60 23.21 -9.07
C GLY A 120 15.73 23.62 -10.01
N LEU A 121 15.73 23.19 -11.28
CA LEU A 121 16.72 23.60 -12.30
C LEU A 121 16.14 24.62 -13.29
N GLY A 122 14.84 24.57 -13.52
CA GLY A 122 14.11 25.54 -14.35
C GLY A 122 12.64 25.57 -14.00
N TYR A 123 11.87 26.41 -14.70
CA TYR A 123 10.42 26.48 -14.54
C TYR A 123 9.72 26.44 -15.90
N LEU A 124 8.50 25.93 -15.91
CA LEU A 124 7.59 25.90 -17.05
C LEU A 124 6.24 26.45 -16.62
N THR A 125 5.60 27.27 -17.44
CA THR A 125 4.19 27.64 -17.20
C THR A 125 3.28 26.62 -17.87
N LEU A 126 2.26 26.20 -17.13
CA LEU A 126 1.21 25.32 -17.60
C LEU A 126 -0.14 25.99 -17.39
N ASP A 127 -0.95 26.08 -18.44
CA ASP A 127 -2.34 26.53 -18.36
C ASP A 127 -3.25 25.31 -18.44
N THR A 128 -3.89 24.99 -17.31
CA THR A 128 -4.76 23.81 -17.16
C THR A 128 -6.06 23.92 -17.96
N ALA A 129 -6.59 25.13 -18.17
CA ALA A 129 -7.81 25.32 -18.96
C ALA A 129 -7.54 25.16 -20.46
N LYS A 130 -6.44 25.75 -20.95
CA LYS A 130 -6.03 25.63 -22.35
C LYS A 130 -5.30 24.32 -22.65
N LYS A 131 -4.88 23.58 -21.61
CA LYS A 131 -4.05 22.36 -21.69
C LYS A 131 -2.73 22.60 -22.45
N THR A 132 -2.15 23.79 -22.28
CA THR A 132 -0.89 24.21 -22.91
C THR A 132 0.25 24.27 -21.91
N CYS A 133 1.46 23.96 -22.37
CA CYS A 133 2.70 24.03 -21.59
C CYS A 133 3.73 24.79 -22.43
N ASP A 134 4.53 25.65 -21.81
CA ASP A 134 5.63 26.37 -22.48
C ASP A 134 6.67 25.42 -23.11
N CYS A 135 6.72 24.19 -22.63
CA CYS A 135 7.55 23.11 -23.18
C CYS A 135 7.08 22.58 -24.56
N ARG A 136 5.87 22.92 -25.00
CA ARG A 136 5.32 22.60 -26.32
C ARG A 136 5.22 23.87 -27.16
N VAL A 137 6.33 24.22 -27.80
CA VAL A 137 6.36 25.14 -28.96
C VAL A 137 5.90 24.38 -30.20
#